data_AF-A0A392U0A2-F1
#
_entry.id   AF-A0A392U0A2-F1
#
_cell.length_a   1.000
_cell.length_b   1.000
_cell.length_c   1.000
_cell.angle_alpha   90.00
_cell.angle_beta   90.00
_cell.angle_gamma   90.00
#
_symmetry.space_group_name_H-M   'P 1'
#
loop_
_entity.id
_entity.type
_entity.pdbx_description
1 polymer ?
#
loop_
_entity_poly.entity_id
_entity_poly.type
_entity_poly.pdbx_seq_one_letter_code
_entity_poly.pdbx_strand_id
1 'polypeptide(L)'
;RAQLVERIQQLGEGVFKAAQHSWENALVQIKIVNPGLEFSTEGMGMPRKVVDRQIIIPDQYQQMELDDEEENEAEEGDNGEDA
;
A
#
# COMPACT_ATOMS: atom_id res chain seq x y z
N ARG A 1 -24.17 3.02 18.21
CA ARG A 1 -23.66 2.54 16.90
C ARG A 1 -22.42 3.33 16.48
N ALA A 2 -22.46 4.67 16.43
CA ALA A 2 -21.30 5.51 16.06
C ALA A 2 -20.01 5.21 16.87
N GLN A 3 -20.10 5.15 18.21
CA GLN A 3 -18.94 4.85 19.06
C GLN A 3 -18.28 3.48 18.80
N LEU A 4 -19.07 2.48 18.37
CA LEU A 4 -18.53 1.16 18.03
C LEU A 4 -17.77 1.21 16.70
N VAL A 5 -18.32 1.92 15.71
CA VAL A 5 -17.68 2.14 14.41
C VAL A 5 -16.36 2.87 14.58
N GLU A 6 -16.36 3.95 15.36
CA GLU A 6 -15.15 4.72 15.68
C GLU A 6 -14.09 3.84 16.36
N ARG A 7 -14.51 3.00 17.32
CA ARG A 7 -13.57 2.10 18.01
C ARG A 7 -12.97 1.04 17.08
N ILE A 8 -13.76 0.51 16.15
CA ILE A 8 -13.30 -0.44 15.14
C ILE A 8 -12.29 0.24 14.21
N GLN A 9 -12.57 1.47 13.77
CA GLN A 9 -11.68 2.24 12.92
C GLN A 9 -10.34 2.51 13.60
N GLN A 10 -10.35 3.00 14.85
CA GLN A 10 -9.14 3.20 15.64
C GLN A 10 -8.32 1.92 15.83
N LEU A 11 -9.00 0.78 16.06
CA LEU A 11 -8.32 -0.51 16.18
C LEU A 11 -7.70 -0.92 14.85
N GLY A 12 -8.42 -0.75 13.74
CA GLY A 12 -7.93 -1.03 12.38
C GLY A 12 -6.69 -0.21 12.04
N GLU A 13 -6.74 1.11 12.27
CA GLU A 13 -5.59 2.00 12.08
C GLU A 13 -4.39 1.61 12.94
N GLY A 14 -4.63 1.25 14.20
CA GLY A 14 -3.56 0.81 15.11
C GLY A 14 -2.87 -0.46 14.62
N VAL A 15 -3.65 -1.46 14.19
CA VAL A 15 -3.12 -2.71 13.62
C VAL A 15 -2.35 -2.44 12.33
N PHE A 16 -2.89 -1.60 11.44
CA PHE A 16 -2.26 -1.25 10.18
C PHE A 16 -0.91 -0.56 10.41
N LYS A 17 -0.84 0.46 11.27
CA LYS A 17 0.40 1.18 11.60
C LYS A 17 1.45 0.25 12.22
N ALA A 18 1.03 -0.65 13.11
CA ALA A 18 1.94 -1.62 13.72
C ALA A 18 2.52 -2.61 12.70
N ALA A 19 1.69 -3.07 11.75
CA ALA A 19 2.12 -3.95 10.66
C ALA A 19 3.10 -3.23 9.72
N GLN A 20 2.76 -2.00 9.30
CA GLN A 20 3.62 -1.18 8.44
C GLN A 20 4.99 -0.95 9.08
N HIS A 21 5.04 -0.51 10.34
CA HIS A 21 6.30 -0.29 11.05
C HIS A 21 7.13 -1.58 11.18
N SER A 22 6.47 -2.70 11.51
CA SER A 22 7.15 -3.99 11.63
C SER A 22 7.78 -4.43 10.30
N TRP A 23 7.08 -4.19 9.19
CA TRP A 23 7.55 -4.47 7.84
C TRP A 23 8.74 -3.59 7.44
N GLU A 24 8.64 -2.27 7.64
CA GLU A 24 9.73 -1.32 7.37
C GLU A 24 10.99 -1.70 8.14
N ASN A 25 10.84 -2.05 9.43
CA ASN A 25 11.95 -2.50 10.26
C ASN A 25 12.57 -3.82 9.74
N ALA A 26 11.75 -4.78 9.29
CA ALA A 26 12.24 -6.02 8.70
C ALA A 26 13.01 -5.75 7.39
N LEU A 27 12.52 -4.84 6.54
CA LEU A 27 13.21 -4.44 5.31
C LEU A 27 14.59 -3.81 5.61
N VAL A 28 14.69 -2.96 6.64
CA VAL A 28 15.96 -2.38 7.08
C VAL A 28 16.91 -3.48 7.55
N GLN A 29 16.45 -4.43 8.35
CA GLN A 29 17.29 -5.55 8.80
C GLN A 29 17.79 -6.41 7.63
N ILE A 30 16.94 -6.68 6.64
CA ILE A 30 17.32 -7.42 5.43
C ILE A 30 18.40 -6.65 4.64
N LYS A 31 18.28 -5.33 4.52
CA LYS A 31 19.30 -4.49 3.85
C LYS A 31 20.64 -4.52 4.59
N ILE A 32 20.63 -4.52 5.93
CA ILE A 32 21.86 -4.60 6.74
C ILE A 32 22.64 -5.89 6.49
N VAL A 33 21.94 -7.03 6.42
CA VAL A 33 22.60 -8.34 6.24
C VAL A 33 22.95 -8.65 4.78
N ASN A 34 22.53 -7.81 3.83
CA ASN A 34 22.81 -7.96 2.40
C ASN A 34 23.48 -6.68 1.83
N PRO A 35 24.70 -6.33 2.28
CA PRO A 35 25.39 -5.15 1.78
C PRO A 35 25.70 -5.30 0.28
N GLY A 36 25.38 -4.27 -0.51
CA GLY A 36 25.67 -4.22 -1.95
C GLY A 36 24.57 -4.77 -2.86
N LEU A 37 23.43 -5.21 -2.31
CA LEU A 37 22.23 -5.51 -3.09
C LEU A 37 21.23 -4.35 -3.00
N GLU A 38 20.69 -3.94 -4.15
CA GLU A 38 19.55 -3.03 -4.21
C GLU A 38 18.26 -3.83 -4.14
N PHE A 39 17.42 -3.50 -3.18
CA PHE A 39 16.11 -4.13 -3.00
C PHE A 39 15.06 -3.29 -3.71
N SER A 40 14.32 -3.90 -4.64
CA SER A 40 13.10 -3.28 -5.16
C SER A 40 12.05 -3.24 -4.07
N THR A 41 11.38 -2.09 -3.98
CA THR A 41 10.25 -1.82 -3.09
C THR A 41 8.95 -1.66 -3.86
N GLU A 42 9.02 -1.90 -5.17
CA GLU A 42 7.88 -1.93 -6.07
C GLU A 42 6.87 -2.98 -5.61
N GLY A 43 5.59 -2.69 -5.76
CA GLY A 43 4.54 -3.64 -5.38
C GLY A 43 4.20 -3.67 -3.89
N MET A 44 4.77 -2.81 -3.05
CA MET A 44 4.49 -2.80 -1.60
C MET A 44 3.30 -1.93 -1.17
N GLY A 45 2.78 -1.06 -2.05
CA GLY A 45 1.59 -0.23 -1.76
C GLY A 45 0.27 -1.00 -1.88
N MET A 46 0.16 -1.84 -2.92
CA MET A 46 -1.02 -2.68 -3.18
C MET A 46 -0.72 -4.16 -2.91
N PRO A 47 -1.73 -5.00 -2.59
CA PRO A 47 -1.54 -6.44 -2.38
C PRO A 47 -1.05 -7.19 -3.63
N ARG A 48 0.24 -7.08 -3.95
CA ARG A 48 0.88 -7.75 -5.09
C ARG A 48 1.67 -8.99 -4.65
N LYS A 49 2.01 -9.86 -5.60
CA LYS A 49 2.80 -11.07 -5.36
C LYS A 49 3.94 -11.18 -6.36
N VAL A 50 5.09 -11.68 -5.92
CA VAL A 50 6.18 -12.05 -6.83
C VAL A 50 5.97 -13.49 -7.32
N VAL A 51 5.84 -13.67 -8.63
CA VAL A 51 5.77 -14.97 -9.32
C VAL A 51 6.76 -14.94 -10.48
N ASP A 52 7.62 -15.95 -10.60
CA ASP A 52 8.64 -16.03 -11.66
C ASP A 52 9.49 -14.76 -11.82
N ARG A 53 9.83 -14.12 -10.69
CA ARG A 53 10.58 -12.86 -10.60
C ARG A 53 9.86 -11.63 -11.15
N GLN A 54 8.56 -11.74 -11.41
CA GLN A 54 7.70 -10.63 -11.81
C GLN A 54 6.75 -10.29 -10.68
N ILE A 55 6.48 -8.99 -10.50
CA ILE A 55 5.44 -8.52 -9.60
C ILE A 55 4.12 -8.60 -10.36
N ILE A 56 3.17 -9.36 -9.84
CA ILE A 56 1.83 -9.52 -10.42
C ILE A 56 0.76 -9.09 -9.42
N ILE A 57 -0.36 -8.61 -9.95
CA ILE A 57 -1.57 -8.36 -9.17
C ILE A 57 -2.40 -9.66 -9.17
N PRO A 58 -2.63 -10.27 -8.01
CA PRO A 58 -3.51 -11.44 -7.91
C PRO A 58 -4.93 -11.11 -8.39
N ASP A 59 -5.60 -12.07 -9.04
CA ASP A 59 -6.96 -11.90 -9.60
C ASP A 59 -7.96 -11.29 -8.61
N GLN A 60 -7.89 -11.71 -7.35
CA GLN A 60 -8.76 -11.21 -6.27
C GLN A 60 -8.58 -9.73 -5.93
N TYR A 61 -7.50 -9.09 -6.37
CA TYR A 61 -7.19 -7.68 -6.14
C TYR A 61 -7.21 -6.84 -7.43
N GLN A 62 -7.55 -7.43 -8.58
CA GLN A 62 -7.65 -6.67 -9.84
C GLN A 62 -8.66 -5.53 -9.74
N GLN A 63 -9.81 -5.76 -9.09
CA GLN A 63 -10.81 -4.70 -8.92
C GLN A 63 -10.31 -3.56 -8.03
N MET A 64 -9.57 -3.88 -6.97
CA MET A 64 -9.02 -2.88 -6.06
C MET A 64 -7.98 -1.99 -6.77
N GLU A 65 -7.17 -2.55 -7.68
CA GLU A 65 -6.25 -1.75 -8.49
C GLU A 65 -7.00 -0.81 -9.43
N LEU A 66 -8.09 -1.27 -10.07
CA LEU A 66 -8.91 -0.42 -10.93
C LEU A 66 -9.57 0.72 -10.15
N ASP A 67 -10.09 0.41 -8.95
CA ASP A 67 -10.71 1.41 -8.09
C ASP A 67 -9.67 2.48 -7.64
N ASP A 68 -8.46 2.06 -7.28
CA ASP A 68 -7.35 2.98 -6.93
C ASP A 68 -6.87 3.82 -8.13
N GLU A 69 -6.82 3.24 -9.34
CA GLU A 69 -6.48 3.97 -10.57
C GLU A 69 -7.54 5.02 -10.91
N GLU A 70 -8.83 4.68 -10.84
CA GLU A 70 -9.95 5.60 -11.07
C GLU A 70 -10.00 6.74 -10.04
N GLU A 71 -9.70 6.47 -8.76
CA GLU A 71 -9.61 7.51 -7.72
C GLU A 71 -8.44 8.49 -7.98
N ASN A 72 -7.29 8.01 -8.43
CA ASN A 72 -6.15 8.88 -8.79
C ASN A 72 -6.41 9.70 -10.06
N GLU A 73 -7.09 9.15 -11.07
CA GLU A 73 -7.47 9.88 -12.29
C GLU A 73 -8.50 10.99 -12.02
N ALA A 74 -9.36 10.82 -11.01
CA ALA A 74 -10.34 11.84 -10.62
C ALA A 74 -9.71 13.06 -9.92
N GLU A 75 -8.53 12.91 -9.28
CA GLU A 75 -7.83 14.01 -8.63
C GLU A 75 -7.00 14.91 -9.58
N GLU A 76 -6.67 14.45 -10.79
CA GLU A 76 -5.98 15.29 -11.80
C GLU A 76 -6.95 16.16 -12.65
N GLY A 77 -8.26 16.10 -12.37
CA GLY A 77 -9.31 16.76 -13.14
C GLY A 77 -9.73 18.17 -12.70
N ASP A 78 -9.19 18.72 -11.60
CA ASP A 78 -9.54 20.06 -11.11
C ASP A 78 -8.32 21.00 -11.06
N ASN A 79 -7.81 21.35 -12.23
CA ASN A 79 -7.12 22.62 -12.45
C ASN A 79 -8.00 23.49 -13.37
N GLY A 80 -9.22 23.76 -12.92
CA GLY A 80 -10.08 24.79 -13.49
C GLY A 80 -9.62 26.16 -13.01
N GLU A 81 -9.09 26.97 -13.92
CA GLU A 81 -8.79 28.38 -13.77
C GLU A 81 -9.99 29.15 -13.17
N ASP A 82 -9.80 29.82 -12.04
CA ASP A 82 -10.62 30.97 -11.67
C ASP A 82 -9.78 32.25 -11.86
N ALA A 83 -10.25 33.05 -12.81
CA ALA A 83 -9.70 34.32 -13.29
C ALA A 83 -9.99 35.51 -12.38
#